data_AF-A0A0D6KVP1-F1
#
_entry.id   AF-A0A0D6KVP1-F1
#
_cell.length_a   1.000
_cell.length_b   1.000
_cell.length_c   1.000
_cell.angle_alpha   90.00
_cell.angle_beta   90.00
_cell.angle_gamma   90.00
#
_symmetry.space_group_name_H-M   'P 1'
#
loop_
_entity.id
_entity.type
_entity.pdbx_description
1 polymer ?
#
loop_
_entity_poly.entity_id
_entity_poly.type
_entity_poly.pdbx_seq_one_letter_code
_entity_poly.pdbx_strand_id
1 'polypeptide(L)'
;MLNNLENDSIFTPEQVLENRGRVAIFIDGSNLFYAALQLGIEIDYTKLLCRLTGGSRLLRAFFYTGVDRTNEKQQGFLLWMRRNGYRVIAKDLVQLPDGSKKANLDVEIAVDMMALVDSYDTAVLVSGDGDLAYAVNSVSYRGVRVEVVSLRSMTSDSLINVSDRYIDLEAIKEDIQKTPRQSYPYRPLSSMGFLEDPRETDGHLEIQD
;
A
#
# COMPACT_ATOMS: atom_id res chain seq x y z
N MET A 1 14.16 -39.70 29.16
CA MET A 1 13.92 -39.35 27.74
C MET A 1 12.92 -38.20 27.66
N LEU A 2 13.28 -37.02 28.17
CA LEU A 2 12.44 -35.82 28.14
C LEU A 2 13.40 -34.62 28.12
N ASN A 3 14.06 -34.35 26.98
CA ASN A 3 14.90 -33.16 26.79
C ASN A 3 15.20 -32.99 25.29
N ASN A 4 14.19 -32.71 24.46
CA ASN A 4 14.38 -32.28 23.06
C ASN A 4 13.06 -31.83 22.38
N LEU A 5 12.24 -31.01 23.04
CA LEU A 5 11.04 -30.43 22.42
C LEU A 5 10.97 -28.89 22.45
N GLU A 6 11.98 -28.20 22.99
CA GLU A 6 11.93 -26.74 23.14
C GLU A 6 12.62 -25.95 22.03
N ASN A 7 13.26 -26.58 21.04
CA ASN A 7 14.14 -25.86 20.10
C ASN A 7 13.77 -25.91 18.62
N ASP A 8 12.56 -26.34 18.27
CA ASP A 8 12.05 -26.28 16.87
C ASP A 8 10.64 -25.65 16.81
N SER A 9 10.36 -24.61 17.60
CA SER A 9 9.15 -23.82 17.36
C SER A 9 9.40 -22.89 16.17
N ILE A 10 8.76 -23.20 15.03
CA ILE A 10 8.78 -22.40 13.80
C ILE A 10 8.35 -20.93 14.05
N PHE A 11 7.64 -20.67 15.15
CA PHE A 11 7.12 -19.36 15.53
C PHE A 11 7.45 -19.04 17.00
N THR A 12 7.66 -17.76 17.31
CA THR A 12 7.87 -17.28 18.68
C THR A 12 6.56 -17.29 19.48
N PRO A 13 6.60 -17.32 20.83
CA PRO A 13 5.41 -17.22 21.66
C PRO A 13 4.54 -15.98 21.35
N GLU A 14 5.15 -14.85 20.99
CA GLU A 14 4.44 -13.65 20.55
C GLU A 14 3.70 -13.88 19.24
N GLN A 15 4.29 -14.60 18.27
CA GLN A 15 3.65 -14.96 17.00
C GLN A 15 2.53 -15.98 17.17
N VAL A 16 2.64 -16.89 18.15
CA VAL A 16 1.58 -17.84 18.53
C VAL A 16 0.42 -17.11 19.21
N LEU A 17 0.71 -16.08 20.01
CA LEU A 17 -0.30 -15.21 20.65
C LEU A 17 -0.89 -14.16 19.67
N GLU A 18 -0.15 -13.77 18.63
CA GLU A 18 -0.57 -12.86 17.54
C GLU A 18 -1.09 -13.61 16.30
N ASN A 19 -1.76 -14.77 16.45
CA ASN A 19 -2.30 -15.47 15.29
C ASN A 19 -3.43 -14.65 14.62
N ARG A 20 -3.07 -13.78 13.67
CA ARG A 20 -3.99 -12.96 12.87
C ARG A 20 -4.80 -13.80 11.88
N GLY A 21 -4.48 -15.08 11.72
CA GLY A 21 -5.15 -15.99 10.81
C GLY A 21 -5.10 -15.50 9.36
N ARG A 22 -6.25 -15.49 8.71
CA ARG A 22 -6.43 -14.95 7.37
C ARG A 22 -6.74 -13.45 7.45
N VAL A 23 -5.94 -12.64 6.76
CA VAL A 23 -6.01 -11.17 6.83
C VAL A 23 -6.67 -10.57 5.59
N ALA A 24 -7.60 -9.64 5.77
CA ALA A 24 -8.08 -8.73 4.73
C ALA A 24 -7.59 -7.31 5.00
N ILE A 25 -7.06 -6.64 3.97
CA ILE A 25 -6.52 -5.28 4.09
C ILE A 25 -7.41 -4.33 3.29
N PHE A 26 -7.84 -3.23 3.91
CA PHE A 26 -8.70 -2.21 3.34
C PHE A 26 -7.97 -0.87 3.42
N ILE A 27 -7.52 -0.35 2.28
CA ILE A 27 -6.72 0.89 2.23
C ILE A 27 -7.53 2.02 1.63
N ASP A 28 -7.82 3.04 2.44
CA ASP A 28 -8.25 4.34 1.95
C ASP A 28 -7.04 5.06 1.35
N GLY A 29 -6.99 5.11 0.02
CA GLY A 29 -5.89 5.72 -0.71
C GLY A 29 -5.78 7.23 -0.49
N SER A 30 -6.89 7.92 -0.21
CA SER A 30 -6.87 9.35 0.10
C SER A 30 -6.28 9.59 1.48
N ASN A 31 -6.74 8.85 2.50
CA ASN A 31 -6.23 8.97 3.85
C ASN A 31 -4.73 8.61 3.93
N LEU A 32 -4.34 7.50 3.28
CA LEU A 32 -2.94 7.09 3.19
C LEU A 32 -2.05 8.11 2.48
N PHE A 33 -2.54 8.75 1.40
CA PHE A 33 -1.81 9.78 0.68
C PHE A 33 -1.52 10.99 1.56
N TYR A 34 -2.52 11.52 2.27
CA TYR A 34 -2.33 12.65 3.17
C TYR A 34 -1.43 12.31 4.35
N ALA A 35 -1.53 11.08 4.88
CA ALA A 35 -0.64 10.59 5.92
C ALA A 35 0.84 10.55 5.45
N ALA A 36 1.11 10.02 4.27
CA ALA A 36 2.46 10.03 3.71
C ALA A 36 2.99 11.45 3.44
N LEU A 37 2.12 12.35 2.96
CA LEU A 37 2.47 13.76 2.76
C LEU A 37 2.87 14.43 4.08
N GLN A 38 2.13 14.19 5.16
CA GLN A 38 2.45 14.72 6.49
C GLN A 38 3.74 14.12 7.07
N LEU A 39 4.03 12.85 6.81
CA LEU A 39 5.29 12.20 7.18
C LEU A 39 6.48 12.62 6.31
N GLY A 40 6.24 13.24 5.15
CA GLY A 40 7.29 13.59 4.20
C GLY A 40 7.95 12.37 3.52
N ILE A 41 7.22 11.26 3.39
CA ILE A 41 7.74 10.02 2.79
C ILE A 41 7.07 9.70 1.46
N GLU A 42 7.78 8.95 0.62
CA GLU A 42 7.17 8.25 -0.51
C GLU A 42 6.95 6.78 -0.16
N ILE A 43 5.71 6.30 -0.26
CA ILE A 43 5.37 4.91 0.09
C ILE A 43 5.89 3.94 -0.96
N ASP A 44 6.56 2.88 -0.51
CA ASP A 44 6.78 1.65 -1.25
C ASP A 44 5.59 0.71 -1.00
N TYR A 45 4.68 0.61 -1.96
CA TYR A 45 3.47 -0.19 -1.84
C TYR A 45 3.75 -1.70 -1.74
N THR A 46 4.87 -2.19 -2.25
CA THR A 46 5.25 -3.60 -2.06
C THR A 46 5.62 -3.85 -0.60
N LYS A 47 6.44 -2.97 -0.03
CA LYS A 47 6.81 -3.06 1.39
C LYS A 47 5.60 -2.84 2.31
N LEU A 48 4.73 -1.89 1.98
CA LEU A 48 3.47 -1.66 2.70
C LEU A 48 2.64 -2.94 2.74
N LEU A 49 2.40 -3.58 1.58
CA LEU A 49 1.62 -4.83 1.53
C LEU A 49 2.25 -5.92 2.40
N CYS A 50 3.57 -6.09 2.32
CA CYS A 50 4.32 -7.05 3.13
C CYS A 50 4.16 -6.76 4.63
N ARG A 51 4.36 -5.50 5.04
CA ARG A 51 4.30 -5.05 6.43
C ARG A 51 2.91 -5.23 7.03
N LEU A 52 1.86 -4.88 6.28
CA LEU A 52 0.47 -5.01 6.70
C LEU A 52 0.01 -6.47 6.76
N THR A 53 0.55 -7.32 5.86
CA THR A 53 0.28 -8.76 5.88
C THR A 53 0.96 -9.44 7.07
N GLY A 54 2.17 -9.01 7.44
CA GLY A 54 2.87 -9.48 8.65
C GLY A 54 3.07 -11.01 8.69
N GLY A 55 3.33 -11.63 7.54
CA GLY A 55 3.49 -13.09 7.40
C GLY A 55 2.20 -13.92 7.51
N SER A 56 1.05 -13.28 7.74
CA SER A 56 -0.25 -13.95 7.83
C SER A 56 -0.78 -14.36 6.44
N ARG A 57 -1.82 -15.20 6.38
CA ARG A 57 -2.41 -15.61 5.11
C ARG A 57 -3.27 -14.48 4.54
N LEU A 58 -2.79 -13.77 3.52
CA LEU A 58 -3.56 -12.72 2.85
C LEU A 58 -4.78 -13.29 2.12
N LEU A 59 -5.99 -12.87 2.50
CA LEU A 59 -7.21 -13.06 1.70
C LEU A 59 -7.20 -12.14 0.49
N ARG A 60 -7.03 -10.83 0.76
CA ARG A 60 -7.09 -9.77 -0.24
C ARG A 60 -6.58 -8.45 0.34
N ALA A 61 -5.94 -7.64 -0.50
CA ALA A 61 -5.66 -6.25 -0.21
C ALA A 61 -6.45 -5.36 -1.16
N PHE A 62 -7.32 -4.52 -0.63
CA PHE A 62 -8.12 -3.56 -1.36
C PHE A 62 -7.47 -2.18 -1.30
N PHE A 63 -7.53 -1.45 -2.41
CA PHE A 63 -7.09 -0.06 -2.49
C PHE A 63 -8.21 0.79 -3.07
N TYR A 64 -8.80 1.64 -2.24
CA TYR A 64 -9.94 2.50 -2.56
C TYR A 64 -9.43 3.89 -2.92
N THR A 65 -9.80 4.41 -4.09
CA THR A 65 -9.26 5.71 -4.53
C THR A 65 -10.16 6.46 -5.50
N GLY A 66 -10.16 7.79 -5.38
CA GLY A 66 -10.71 8.68 -6.39
C GLY A 66 -9.81 8.74 -7.62
N VAL A 67 -10.38 8.65 -8.82
CA VAL A 67 -9.63 8.66 -10.08
C VAL A 67 -9.97 9.88 -10.93
N ASP A 68 -8.93 10.53 -11.45
CA ASP A 68 -9.03 11.44 -12.59
C ASP A 68 -8.62 10.68 -13.86
N ARG A 69 -9.57 10.46 -14.76
CA ARG A 69 -9.32 9.67 -15.98
C ARG A 69 -8.36 10.36 -16.94
N THR A 70 -8.14 11.67 -16.82
CA THR A 70 -7.18 12.39 -17.66
C THR A 70 -5.74 12.29 -17.14
N ASN A 71 -5.55 11.81 -15.90
CA ASN A 71 -4.24 11.71 -15.29
C ASN A 71 -3.56 10.38 -15.64
N GLU A 72 -2.80 10.35 -16.73
CA GLU A 72 -2.08 9.15 -17.20
C GLU A 72 -1.12 8.56 -16.17
N LYS A 73 -0.44 9.41 -15.38
CA LYS A 73 0.46 8.95 -14.31
C LYS A 73 -0.31 8.18 -13.24
N GLN A 74 -1.48 8.68 -12.84
CA GLN A 74 -2.36 7.99 -11.91
C GLN A 74 -2.85 6.66 -12.50
N GLN A 75 -3.27 6.64 -13.77
CA GLN A 75 -3.70 5.39 -14.43
C GLN A 75 -2.58 4.34 -14.45
N GLY A 76 -1.34 4.75 -14.77
CA GLY A 76 -0.17 3.88 -14.74
C GLY A 76 0.10 3.31 -13.35
N PHE A 77 0.01 4.15 -12.31
CA PHE A 77 0.13 3.71 -10.91
C PHE A 77 -0.97 2.71 -10.53
N LEU A 78 -2.24 2.99 -10.84
CA LEU A 78 -3.35 2.08 -10.52
C LEU A 78 -3.27 0.76 -11.30
N LEU A 79 -2.77 0.77 -12.53
CA LEU A 79 -2.47 -0.44 -13.29
C LEU A 79 -1.35 -1.25 -12.61
N TRP A 80 -0.29 -0.59 -12.16
CA TRP A 80 0.78 -1.23 -11.40
C TRP A 80 0.24 -1.87 -10.11
N MET A 81 -0.60 -1.16 -9.33
CA MET A 81 -1.22 -1.68 -8.12
C MET A 81 -2.00 -2.98 -8.39
N ARG A 82 -2.85 -2.99 -9.43
CA ARG A 82 -3.62 -4.17 -9.86
C ARG A 82 -2.73 -5.37 -10.20
N ARG A 83 -1.56 -5.13 -10.78
CA ARG A 83 -0.58 -6.18 -11.15
C ARG A 83 0.26 -6.67 -9.98
N ASN A 84 0.31 -5.92 -8.88
CA ASN A 84 1.19 -6.19 -7.74
C ASN A 84 0.40 -6.48 -6.44
N GLY A 85 -0.70 -7.24 -6.57
CA GLY A 85 -1.38 -7.84 -5.42
C GLY A 85 -2.54 -7.03 -4.82
N TYR A 86 -2.84 -5.84 -5.36
CA TYR A 86 -3.97 -5.04 -4.90
C TYR A 86 -5.21 -5.20 -5.78
N ARG A 87 -6.37 -5.29 -5.14
CA ARG A 87 -7.67 -5.09 -5.78
C ARG A 87 -8.04 -3.61 -5.70
N VAL A 88 -7.86 -2.90 -6.80
CA VAL A 88 -8.16 -1.46 -6.89
C VAL A 88 -9.65 -1.24 -7.12
N ILE A 89 -10.29 -0.51 -6.20
CA ILE A 89 -11.66 0.01 -6.31
C ILE A 89 -11.55 1.51 -6.57
N ALA A 90 -12.04 1.95 -7.73
CA ALA A 90 -11.88 3.34 -8.18
C ALA A 90 -13.24 3.99 -8.45
N LYS A 91 -13.37 5.25 -8.05
CA LYS A 91 -14.57 6.07 -8.27
C LYS A 91 -14.15 7.39 -8.92
N ASP A 92 -14.89 7.82 -9.93
CA ASP A 92 -14.59 9.08 -10.61
C ASP A 92 -14.70 10.25 -9.61
N LEU A 93 -13.73 11.16 -9.65
CA LEU A 93 -13.74 12.35 -8.80
C LEU A 93 -14.95 13.22 -9.12
N VAL A 94 -15.72 13.57 -8.08
CA VAL A 94 -16.85 14.49 -8.21
C VAL A 94 -16.36 15.90 -7.93
N GLN A 95 -16.67 16.82 -8.85
CA GLN A 95 -16.40 18.24 -8.64
C GLN A 95 -17.50 18.84 -7.77
N LEU A 96 -17.11 19.39 -6.63
CA LEU A 96 -17.98 20.06 -5.67
C LEU A 96 -18.22 21.52 -6.10
N PRO A 97 -19.27 22.18 -5.58
CA PRO A 97 -19.58 23.58 -5.91
C PRO A 97 -18.47 24.57 -5.57
N ASP A 98 -17.58 24.21 -4.63
CA ASP A 98 -16.40 24.98 -4.25
C ASP A 98 -15.21 24.79 -5.21
N GLY A 99 -15.39 24.01 -6.28
CA GLY A 99 -14.36 23.69 -7.28
C GLY A 99 -13.42 22.55 -6.88
N SER A 100 -13.49 22.05 -5.65
CA SER A 100 -12.69 20.91 -5.20
C SER A 100 -13.18 19.60 -5.82
N LYS A 101 -12.25 18.67 -6.06
CA LYS A 101 -12.55 17.32 -6.56
C LYS A 101 -12.37 16.33 -5.42
N LYS A 102 -13.43 15.62 -5.04
CA LYS A 102 -13.36 14.58 -4.00
C LYS A 102 -14.10 13.32 -4.44
N ALA A 103 -13.62 12.18 -3.99
CA ALA A 103 -14.36 10.93 -4.01
C ALA A 103 -14.26 10.35 -2.61
N ASN A 104 -15.40 10.21 -1.95
CA ASN A 104 -15.49 9.43 -0.72
C ASN A 104 -15.87 7.98 -1.09
N LEU A 105 -15.10 7.03 -0.55
CA LEU A 105 -15.27 5.58 -0.70
C LEU A 105 -15.58 4.85 0.63
N ASP A 106 -15.94 5.57 1.70
CA ASP A 106 -16.24 4.98 3.02
C ASP A 106 -17.38 3.97 2.94
N VAL A 107 -18.39 4.24 2.11
CA VAL A 107 -19.51 3.32 1.89
C VAL A 107 -19.01 2.02 1.26
N GLU A 108 -18.20 2.10 0.21
CA GLU A 108 -17.61 0.96 -0.48
C GLU A 108 -16.71 0.14 0.47
N ILE A 109 -15.89 0.82 1.30
CA ILE A 109 -15.06 0.18 2.33
C ILE A 109 -15.94 -0.58 3.33
N ALA A 110 -16.93 0.09 3.93
CA ALA A 110 -17.81 -0.50 4.93
C ALA A 110 -18.59 -1.70 4.38
N VAL A 111 -19.11 -1.59 3.16
CA VAL A 111 -19.82 -2.69 2.49
C VAL A 111 -18.90 -3.88 2.25
N ASP A 112 -17.70 -3.66 1.72
CA ASP A 112 -16.75 -4.76 1.45
C ASP A 112 -16.26 -5.45 2.73
N MET A 113 -16.04 -4.69 3.81
CA MET A 113 -15.70 -5.24 5.13
C MET A 113 -16.81 -6.18 5.62
N MET A 114 -18.07 -5.71 5.61
CA MET A 114 -19.20 -6.51 6.07
C MET A 114 -19.49 -7.71 5.17
N ALA A 115 -19.34 -7.56 3.85
CA ALA A 115 -19.60 -8.64 2.88
C ALA A 115 -18.60 -9.79 3.00
N LEU A 116 -17.40 -9.53 3.53
CA LEU A 116 -16.32 -10.51 3.66
C LEU A 116 -16.10 -10.98 5.11
N VAL A 117 -16.90 -10.52 6.08
CA VAL A 117 -16.65 -10.71 7.51
C VAL A 117 -16.42 -12.16 7.94
N ASP A 118 -17.09 -13.13 7.31
CA ASP A 118 -16.94 -14.56 7.61
C ASP A 118 -15.79 -15.23 6.82
N SER A 119 -15.02 -14.45 6.03
CA SER A 119 -13.97 -14.94 5.14
C SER A 119 -12.55 -14.63 5.61
N TYR A 120 -12.39 -13.80 6.64
CA TYR A 120 -11.11 -13.39 7.23
C TYR A 120 -11.23 -13.32 8.75
N ASP A 121 -10.11 -13.51 9.44
CA ASP A 121 -10.02 -13.49 10.90
C ASP A 121 -9.59 -12.11 11.40
N THR A 122 -8.78 -11.38 10.60
CA THR A 122 -8.31 -10.03 10.91
C THR A 122 -8.56 -9.06 9.74
N ALA A 123 -9.15 -7.91 10.04
CA ALA A 123 -9.19 -6.75 9.14
C ALA A 123 -8.08 -5.76 9.50
N VAL A 124 -7.35 -5.30 8.49
CA VAL A 124 -6.44 -4.16 8.59
C VAL A 124 -7.06 -3.00 7.84
N LEU A 125 -7.49 -1.97 8.57
CA LEU A 125 -8.03 -0.75 8.00
C LEU A 125 -6.94 0.33 8.00
N VAL A 126 -6.51 0.75 6.80
CA VAL A 126 -5.62 1.89 6.64
C VAL A 126 -6.48 3.12 6.36
N SER A 127 -6.98 3.75 7.44
CA SER A 127 -7.74 5.01 7.41
C SER A 127 -7.79 5.60 8.82
N GLY A 128 -7.91 6.92 8.90
CA GLY A 128 -8.20 7.66 10.13
C GLY A 128 -9.65 8.13 10.27
N ASP A 129 -10.52 7.81 9.29
CA ASP A 129 -11.87 8.38 9.23
C ASP A 129 -12.82 7.80 10.28
N GLY A 130 -13.39 8.68 11.11
CA GLY A 130 -14.34 8.33 12.15
C GLY A 130 -15.66 7.77 11.63
N ASP A 131 -16.03 8.06 10.38
CA ASP A 131 -17.27 7.58 9.77
C ASP A 131 -17.27 6.05 9.57
N LEU A 132 -16.08 5.43 9.52
CA LEU A 132 -15.91 3.99 9.46
C LEU A 132 -16.06 3.27 10.80
N ALA A 133 -16.13 4.00 11.92
CA ALA A 133 -16.17 3.41 13.27
C ALA A 133 -17.34 2.44 13.45
N TYR A 134 -18.52 2.74 12.86
CA TYR A 134 -19.67 1.85 12.95
C TYR A 134 -19.44 0.52 12.20
N ALA A 135 -18.80 0.57 11.03
CA ALA A 135 -18.46 -0.64 10.27
C ALA A 135 -17.41 -1.47 11.01
N VAL A 136 -16.36 -0.84 11.55
CA VAL A 136 -15.34 -1.48 12.39
C VAL A 136 -15.96 -2.18 13.59
N ASN A 137 -16.82 -1.49 14.34
CA ASN A 137 -17.50 -2.06 15.50
C ASN A 137 -18.40 -3.25 15.09
N SER A 138 -19.09 -3.13 13.96
CA SER A 138 -19.98 -4.18 13.44
C SER A 138 -19.24 -5.45 13.04
N VAL A 139 -18.07 -5.35 12.39
CA VAL A 139 -17.25 -6.54 12.08
C VAL A 139 -16.62 -7.12 13.35
N SER A 140 -16.21 -6.28 14.31
CA SER A 140 -15.67 -6.75 15.60
C SER A 140 -16.69 -7.60 16.37
N TYR A 141 -17.97 -7.17 16.42
CA TYR A 141 -19.05 -7.98 17.00
C TYR A 141 -19.26 -9.34 16.33
N ARG A 142 -18.78 -9.54 15.11
CA ARG A 142 -18.83 -10.81 14.38
C ARG A 142 -17.61 -11.71 14.65
N GLY A 143 -16.71 -11.29 15.55
CA GLY A 143 -15.53 -12.06 15.96
C GLY A 143 -14.28 -11.75 15.14
N VAL A 144 -14.32 -10.75 14.26
CA VAL A 144 -13.16 -10.29 13.52
C VAL A 144 -12.29 -9.39 14.40
N ARG A 145 -10.99 -9.63 14.41
CA ARG A 145 -10.01 -8.68 14.96
C ARG A 145 -9.82 -7.51 14.00
N VAL A 146 -9.88 -6.27 14.48
CA VAL A 146 -9.66 -5.08 13.65
C VAL A 146 -8.43 -4.31 14.09
N GLU A 147 -7.52 -4.10 13.15
CA GLU A 147 -6.33 -3.28 13.33
C GLU A 147 -6.43 -2.03 12.47
N VAL A 148 -6.36 -0.86 13.10
CA VAL A 148 -6.39 0.44 12.42
C VAL A 148 -4.97 0.95 12.26
N VAL A 149 -4.63 1.37 11.05
CA VAL A 149 -3.31 1.92 10.69
C VAL A 149 -3.48 3.31 10.13
N SER A 150 -2.94 4.32 10.82
CA SER A 150 -3.03 5.73 10.39
C SER A 150 -2.06 6.60 11.20
N LEU A 151 -2.04 7.91 10.96
CA LEU A 151 -1.37 8.87 11.83
C LEU A 151 -2.27 9.31 12.97
N ARG A 152 -1.70 9.45 14.18
CA ARG A 152 -2.50 9.81 15.35
C ARG A 152 -3.19 11.16 15.20
N SER A 153 -2.51 12.10 14.56
CA SER A 153 -3.01 13.45 14.26
C SER A 153 -4.16 13.48 13.25
N MET A 154 -4.36 12.39 12.50
CA MET A 154 -5.34 12.28 11.42
C MET A 154 -6.45 11.25 11.71
N THR A 155 -6.48 10.70 12.93
CA THR A 155 -7.38 9.61 13.28
C THR A 155 -8.39 10.04 14.33
N SER A 156 -9.66 9.74 14.07
CA SER A 156 -10.72 9.95 15.06
C SER A 156 -10.56 9.04 16.27
N ASP A 157 -10.71 9.60 17.48
CA ASP A 157 -10.76 8.81 18.72
C ASP A 157 -11.87 7.76 18.69
N SER A 158 -13.01 8.04 18.02
CA SER A 158 -14.10 7.07 17.88
C SER A 158 -13.65 5.80 17.17
N LEU A 159 -12.83 5.93 16.11
CA LEU A 159 -12.32 4.81 15.33
C LEU A 159 -11.30 3.99 16.14
N ILE A 160 -10.44 4.68 16.89
CA ILE A 160 -9.42 4.04 17.73
C ILE A 160 -10.07 3.23 18.85
N ASN A 161 -11.09 3.80 19.50
CA ASN A 161 -11.77 3.17 20.63
C ASN A 161 -12.51 1.88 20.26
N VAL A 162 -12.92 1.72 19.00
CA VAL A 162 -13.60 0.50 18.50
C VAL A 162 -12.63 -0.51 17.87
N SER A 163 -11.35 -0.17 17.73
CA SER A 163 -10.33 -1.06 17.16
C SER A 163 -9.67 -1.92 18.24
N ASP A 164 -9.31 -3.16 17.91
CA ASP A 164 -8.55 -4.04 18.82
C ASP A 164 -7.08 -3.63 18.92
N ARG A 165 -6.55 -3.03 17.85
CA ARG A 165 -5.18 -2.52 17.79
C ARG A 165 -5.12 -1.27 16.93
N TYR A 166 -4.46 -0.25 17.44
CA TYR A 166 -4.04 0.91 16.66
C TYR A 166 -2.54 0.81 16.37
N ILE A 167 -2.15 1.05 15.12
CA ILE A 167 -0.78 1.06 14.64
C ILE A 167 -0.49 2.43 14.06
N ASP A 168 0.43 3.16 14.68
CA ASP A 168 0.85 4.44 14.14
C ASP A 168 1.68 4.23 12.86
N LEU A 169 1.25 4.87 11.77
CA LEU A 169 1.96 4.84 10.50
C LEU A 169 3.37 5.42 10.64
N GLU A 170 3.58 6.39 11.54
CA GLU A 170 4.91 6.94 11.83
C GLU A 170 5.86 5.86 12.39
N ALA A 171 5.35 4.96 13.24
CA ALA A 171 6.17 3.92 13.87
C ALA A 171 6.65 2.84 12.88
N ILE A 172 5.99 2.70 11.72
CA ILE A 172 6.35 1.75 10.66
C ILE A 172 6.90 2.43 9.41
N LYS A 173 7.15 3.75 9.43
CA LYS A 173 7.54 4.53 8.24
C LYS A 173 8.80 3.99 7.55
N GLU A 174 9.80 3.58 8.35
CA GLU A 174 11.08 3.05 7.85
C GLU A 174 10.89 1.73 7.10
N ASP A 175 9.91 0.93 7.51
CA ASP A 175 9.59 -0.35 6.87
C ASP A 175 8.87 -0.15 5.54
N ILE A 176 8.12 0.95 5.36
CA ILE A 176 7.22 1.16 4.22
C ILE A 176 7.70 2.25 3.24
N GLN A 177 8.70 3.04 3.60
CA GLN A 177 9.19 4.10 2.73
C GLN A 177 10.08 3.55 1.60
N LYS A 178 10.04 4.25 0.46
CA LYS A 178 11.01 4.03 -0.61
C LYS A 178 12.39 4.40 -0.09
N THR A 179 13.32 3.46 -0.20
CA THR A 179 14.72 3.75 0.05
C THR A 179 15.21 4.66 -1.09
N PRO A 180 15.91 5.77 -0.81
CA PRO A 180 16.54 6.56 -1.85
C PRO A 180 17.35 5.61 -2.72
N ARG A 181 17.08 5.60 -4.03
CA ARG A 181 17.93 4.84 -4.95
C ARG A 181 19.35 5.34 -4.73
N GLN A 182 20.24 4.50 -4.20
CA GLN A 182 21.66 4.69 -4.49
C GLN A 182 21.75 4.70 -6.01
N SER A 183 22.19 5.82 -6.57
CA SER A 183 22.44 5.95 -8.00
C SER A 183 23.55 4.95 -8.34
N TYR A 184 23.17 3.72 -8.69
CA TYR A 184 24.08 2.82 -9.36
C TYR A 184 24.35 3.46 -10.73
N PRO A 185 25.61 3.76 -11.08
CA PRO A 185 25.93 4.31 -12.38
C PRO A 185 25.73 3.19 -13.40
N TYR A 186 24.52 3.05 -13.92
CA TYR A 186 24.28 2.14 -15.03
C TYR A 186 24.82 2.80 -16.30
N ARG A 187 25.94 2.28 -16.80
CA ARG A 187 26.37 2.51 -18.19
C ARG A 187 25.28 1.96 -19.12
N PRO A 188 24.83 2.71 -20.14
CA PRO A 188 23.94 2.14 -21.14
C PRO A 188 24.65 1.00 -21.87
N LEU A 189 24.04 -0.19 -21.86
CA LEU A 189 24.43 -1.27 -22.78
C LEU A 189 23.89 -0.92 -24.17
N SER A 190 24.71 -0.25 -24.96
CA SER A 190 24.48 -0.10 -26.40
C SER A 190 25.81 0.11 -27.12
N SER A 191 26.50 -1.02 -27.39
CA SER A 191 27.18 -1.33 -28.66
C SER A 191 28.17 -2.48 -28.45
N MET A 192 27.65 -3.67 -28.15
CA MET A 192 28.39 -4.89 -28.51
C MET A 192 28.41 -4.94 -30.03
N GLY A 193 29.62 -4.85 -30.59
CA GLY A 193 29.86 -4.58 -32.00
C GLY A 193 29.25 -5.61 -32.94
N PHE A 194 28.70 -5.10 -34.03
CA PHE A 194 28.57 -5.84 -35.28
C PHE A 194 29.66 -5.32 -36.22
N LEU A 195 30.67 -6.17 -36.43
CA LEU A 195 31.51 -6.36 -37.61
C LEU A 195 32.00 -5.12 -38.38
N GLU A 196 33.33 -4.93 -38.35
CA GLU A 196 34.15 -4.21 -39.34
C GLU A 196 34.04 -4.82 -40.75
N ASP A 197 34.08 -3.99 -41.80
CA ASP A 197 35.17 -3.98 -42.81
C ASP A 197 35.08 -2.70 -43.69
N PRO A 198 36.13 -2.25 -44.44
CA PRO A 198 36.58 -0.86 -44.40
C PRO A 198 36.67 -0.26 -45.82
N ARG A 199 37.20 0.98 -45.87
CA ARG A 199 37.70 1.71 -47.04
C ARG A 199 36.61 2.37 -47.90
N GLU A 200 36.56 3.69 -47.82
CA GLU A 200 37.07 4.54 -48.91
C GLU A 200 37.47 5.92 -48.37
N THR A 201 38.62 6.37 -48.82
CA THR A 201 39.31 7.62 -48.53
C THR A 201 38.91 8.71 -49.53
N ASP A 202 38.93 9.95 -49.06
CA ASP A 202 39.10 11.26 -49.73
C ASP A 202 38.00 12.22 -49.23
N GLY A 203 38.23 13.47 -48.85
CA GLY A 203 39.35 14.39 -48.99
C GLY A 203 38.77 15.82 -49.04
N HIS A 204 39.47 16.80 -48.43
CA HIS A 204 39.28 18.27 -48.47
C HIS A 204 38.24 18.92 -47.50
N LEU A 205 38.61 19.81 -46.54
CA LEU A 205 39.07 21.24 -46.61
C LEU A 205 38.01 22.14 -47.28
N GLU A 206 37.44 23.24 -46.75
CA GLU A 206 37.86 24.43 -45.95
C GLU A 206 36.60 25.05 -45.25
N ILE A 207 36.69 25.62 -44.04
CA ILE A 207 36.83 27.04 -43.64
C ILE A 207 35.72 28.03 -44.11
N GLN A 208 35.03 28.58 -43.08
CA GLN A 208 34.33 29.88 -42.89
C GLN A 208 33.48 30.51 -44.00
N ASP A 209 32.27 30.92 -43.60
CA ASP A 209 31.94 32.34 -43.37
C ASP A 209 30.95 32.46 -42.19
#